data_AF-A0A1H3Z975-F1
#
_entry.id   AF-A0A1H3Z975-F1
#
_cell.length_a   1.000
_cell.length_b   1.000
_cell.length_c   1.000
_cell.angle_alpha   90.00
_cell.angle_beta   90.00
_cell.angle_gamma   90.00
#
_symmetry.space_group_name_H-M   'P 1'
#
loop_
_entity.id
_entity.type
_entity.pdbx_description
1 polymer ?
#
loop_
_entity_poly.entity_id
_entity_poly.type
_entity_poly.pdbx_seq_one_letter_code
_entity_poly.pdbx_strand_id
1 'polypeptide(L)'
;MKNVIIRNMERLLDNETAEREPIEPMTDWKWNELYKLTTAFHLTPWIAEGLRAYADDFFMQMPETLQQLIMASDEEKNQENLERFYLYVDRSQGALHQIKPNSLKAYFRDLVKTVTNIEE
;
A
#
# COMPACT_ATOMS: atom_id res chain seq x y z
N MET A 1 9.48 -2.69 12.05
CA MET A 1 8.68 -3.66 11.25
C MET A 1 7.63 -2.86 10.48
N LYS A 2 7.39 -3.06 9.17
CA LYS A 2 6.40 -2.26 8.42
C LYS A 2 5.00 -2.32 9.10
N ASN A 3 4.13 -1.33 8.94
CA ASN A 3 2.74 -1.45 9.38
C ASN A 3 1.96 -2.36 8.40
N VAL A 4 1.05 -3.20 8.91
CA VAL A 4 0.20 -4.09 8.11
C VAL A 4 -0.65 -3.34 7.06
N ILE A 5 -1.09 -2.11 7.36
CA ILE A 5 -1.83 -1.26 6.39
C ILE A 5 -0.97 -1.01 5.16
N ILE A 6 0.31 -0.65 5.35
CA ILE A 6 1.23 -0.34 4.25
C ILE A 6 1.57 -1.61 3.48
N ARG A 7 1.86 -2.73 4.16
CA ARG A 7 2.15 -4.00 3.48
C ARG A 7 0.99 -4.49 2.62
N ASN A 8 -0.23 -4.45 3.15
CA ASN A 8 -1.40 -4.87 2.38
C ASN A 8 -1.69 -3.89 1.24
N MET A 9 -1.49 -2.59 1.43
CA MET A 9 -1.60 -1.64 0.32
C MET A 9 -0.54 -1.89 -0.76
N GLU A 10 0.71 -2.20 -0.39
CA GLU A 10 1.75 -2.61 -1.35
C GLU A 10 1.33 -3.87 -2.12
N ARG A 11 0.80 -4.90 -1.46
CA ARG A 11 0.30 -6.13 -2.11
C ARG A 11 -0.86 -5.86 -3.06
N LEU A 12 -1.80 -4.99 -2.66
CA LEU A 12 -2.93 -4.62 -3.52
C LEU A 12 -2.49 -3.83 -4.76
N LEU A 13 -1.42 -3.04 -4.65
CA LEU A 13 -0.82 -2.33 -5.78
C LEU A 13 0.05 -3.25 -6.66
N ASP A 14 0.74 -4.22 -6.08
CA ASP A 14 1.59 -5.21 -6.77
C ASP A 14 0.80 -6.47 -7.16
N ASN A 15 -0.31 -6.27 -7.86
CA ASN A 15 -1.27 -7.33 -8.17
C ASN A 15 -0.98 -8.09 -9.48
N GLU A 16 0.09 -7.73 -10.21
CA GLU A 16 0.45 -8.28 -11.53
C GLU A 16 1.36 -9.52 -11.45
N THR A 17 1.87 -9.86 -10.27
CA THR A 17 2.80 -10.98 -10.10
C THR A 17 2.07 -12.33 -10.03
N ALA A 18 2.69 -13.38 -10.57
CA ALA A 18 2.13 -14.74 -10.50
C ALA A 18 2.22 -15.34 -9.08
N GLU A 19 3.15 -14.85 -8.25
CA GLU A 19 3.40 -15.31 -6.87
C GLU A 19 2.98 -14.22 -5.87
N ARG A 20 1.68 -13.95 -5.80
CA ARG A 20 1.11 -12.97 -4.87
C ARG A 20 1.19 -13.46 -3.44
N GLU A 21 1.83 -12.66 -2.57
CA GLU A 21 1.74 -12.88 -1.12
C GLU A 21 0.29 -12.66 -0.65
N PRO A 22 -0.25 -13.50 0.23
CA PRO A 22 -1.59 -13.31 0.76
C PRO A 22 -1.70 -12.01 1.56
N ILE A 23 -2.88 -11.43 1.55
CA ILE A 23 -3.25 -10.30 2.39
C ILE A 23 -3.13 -10.73 3.85
N GLU A 24 -2.53 -9.88 4.67
CA GLU A 24 -2.53 -10.07 6.11
C GLU A 24 -3.87 -9.63 6.71
N PRO A 25 -4.34 -10.26 7.80
CA PRO A 25 -5.59 -9.89 8.43
C PRO A 25 -5.56 -8.44 8.93
N MET A 26 -6.62 -7.69 8.64
CA MET A 26 -6.82 -6.32 9.12
C MET A 26 -8.19 -6.18 9.77
N THR A 27 -8.25 -5.39 10.82
CA THR A 27 -9.52 -5.01 11.47
C THR A 27 -10.25 -3.98 10.61
N ASP A 28 -11.56 -3.83 10.81
CA ASP A 28 -12.38 -2.82 10.13
C ASP A 28 -11.80 -1.40 10.23
N TRP A 29 -11.22 -1.05 11.39
CA TRP A 29 -10.54 0.24 11.56
C TRP A 29 -9.32 0.38 10.62
N LYS A 30 -8.50 -0.65 10.48
CA LYS A 30 -7.33 -0.63 9.58
C LYS A 30 -7.74 -0.55 8.11
N TRP A 31 -8.83 -1.21 7.73
CA TRP A 31 -9.42 -1.08 6.40
C TRP A 31 -9.91 0.34 6.11
N ASN A 32 -10.56 0.99 7.10
CA ASN A 32 -10.95 2.39 6.99
C ASN A 32 -9.74 3.32 6.82
N GLU A 33 -8.65 3.10 7.56
CA GLU A 33 -7.43 3.89 7.41
C GLU A 33 -6.76 3.68 6.04
N LEU A 34 -6.73 2.44 5.52
CA LEU A 34 -6.30 2.16 4.15
C LEU A 34 -7.15 2.93 3.13
N TYR A 35 -8.48 2.92 3.28
CA TYR A 35 -9.38 3.66 2.39
C TYR A 35 -9.12 5.18 2.42
N LYS A 36 -8.93 5.77 3.60
CA LYS A 36 -8.59 7.20 3.73
C LYS A 36 -7.28 7.54 3.05
N LEU A 37 -6.24 6.73 3.25
CA LEU A 37 -4.92 6.94 2.63
C LEU A 37 -5.03 6.84 1.11
N THR A 38 -5.64 5.77 0.62
CA THR A 38 -5.78 5.53 -0.83
C THR A 38 -6.62 6.62 -1.50
N THR A 39 -7.65 7.14 -0.82
CA THR A 39 -8.40 8.30 -1.31
C THR A 39 -7.55 9.57 -1.31
N ALA A 40 -6.81 9.85 -0.23
CA ALA A 40 -5.99 11.06 -0.12
C ALA A 40 -4.85 11.11 -1.15
N PHE A 41 -4.34 9.95 -1.56
CA PHE A 41 -3.33 9.82 -2.60
C PHE A 41 -3.92 9.46 -3.97
N HIS A 42 -5.25 9.49 -4.12
CA HIS A 42 -5.94 9.15 -5.36
C HIS A 42 -5.55 7.76 -5.93
N LEU A 43 -5.26 6.78 -5.08
CA LEU A 43 -4.87 5.41 -5.45
C LEU A 43 -6.05 4.44 -5.53
N THR A 44 -7.25 4.88 -5.15
CA THR A 44 -8.45 4.03 -5.06
C THR A 44 -8.68 3.17 -6.31
N PRO A 45 -8.49 3.66 -7.56
CA PRO A 45 -8.64 2.84 -8.77
C PRO A 45 -7.69 1.63 -8.84
N TRP A 46 -6.42 1.76 -8.45
CA TRP A 46 -5.46 0.64 -8.45
C TRP A 46 -5.72 -0.34 -7.32
N ILE A 47 -6.18 0.18 -6.19
CA ILE A 47 -6.56 -0.66 -5.06
C ILE A 47 -7.77 -1.49 -5.43
N ALA A 48 -8.74 -0.95 -6.17
CA ALA A 48 -9.89 -1.73 -6.67
C ALA A 48 -9.43 -2.92 -7.52
N GLU A 49 -8.39 -2.77 -8.35
CA GLU A 49 -7.81 -3.88 -9.12
C GLU A 49 -7.17 -4.92 -8.22
N GLY A 50 -6.37 -4.48 -7.24
CA GLY A 50 -5.82 -5.36 -6.21
C GLY A 50 -6.90 -6.13 -5.48
N LEU A 51 -7.97 -5.46 -5.08
CA LEU A 51 -9.07 -6.09 -4.36
C LEU A 51 -9.74 -7.18 -5.20
N ARG A 52 -9.90 -6.99 -6.52
CA ARG A 52 -10.40 -8.03 -7.44
C ARG A 52 -9.41 -9.19 -7.54
N ALA A 53 -8.12 -8.86 -7.63
CA ALA A 53 -7.05 -9.84 -7.72
C ALA A 53 -6.99 -10.77 -6.49
N TYR A 54 -7.31 -10.23 -5.32
CA TYR A 54 -7.28 -10.90 -4.01
C TYR A 54 -8.68 -11.30 -3.52
N ALA A 55 -9.69 -11.31 -4.38
CA ALA A 55 -11.09 -11.56 -3.99
C ALA A 55 -11.29 -12.93 -3.30
N ASP A 56 -10.49 -13.92 -3.67
CA ASP A 56 -10.56 -15.28 -3.12
C ASP A 56 -9.65 -15.50 -1.89
N ASP A 57 -8.92 -14.47 -1.44
CA ASP A 57 -7.99 -14.61 -0.33
C ASP A 57 -8.73 -14.66 1.02
N PHE A 58 -8.39 -15.62 1.87
CA PHE A 58 -9.09 -15.91 3.14
C PHE A 58 -9.12 -14.71 4.10
N PHE A 59 -8.04 -13.92 4.12
CA PHE A 59 -7.91 -12.75 4.97
C PHE A 59 -8.44 -11.46 4.34
N MET A 60 -9.01 -11.54 3.13
CA MET A 60 -9.71 -10.45 2.48
C MET A 60 -11.10 -10.24 3.09
N GLN A 61 -11.14 -9.88 4.37
CA GLN A 61 -12.37 -9.60 5.12
C GLN A 61 -12.56 -8.09 5.28
N MET A 62 -12.66 -7.39 4.16
CA MET A 62 -12.97 -5.95 4.15
C MET A 62 -14.46 -5.74 4.43
N PRO A 63 -14.86 -4.73 5.22
CA PRO A 63 -16.26 -4.34 5.35
C PRO A 63 -16.91 -4.11 3.97
N GLU A 64 -18.07 -4.73 3.75
CA GLU A 64 -18.76 -4.71 2.45
C GLU A 64 -19.01 -3.28 1.92
N THR A 65 -19.34 -2.36 2.82
CA THR A 65 -19.55 -0.94 2.48
C THR A 65 -18.29 -0.28 1.92
N LEU A 66 -17.11 -0.56 2.48
CA LEU A 66 -15.85 -0.05 1.97
C LEU A 66 -15.49 -0.68 0.62
N GLN A 67 -15.74 -1.98 0.47
CA GLN A 67 -15.51 -2.67 -0.77
C GLN A 67 -16.36 -2.07 -1.91
N GLN A 68 -17.65 -1.82 -1.65
CA GLN A 68 -18.54 -1.17 -2.62
C GLN A 68 -18.07 0.25 -2.97
N LEU A 69 -17.62 1.04 -1.99
CA LEU A 69 -17.09 2.39 -2.22
C LEU A 69 -15.82 2.38 -3.08
N ILE A 70 -14.89 1.45 -2.82
CA ILE A 70 -13.67 1.32 -3.60
C ILE A 70 -13.96 0.79 -5.01
N MET A 71 -14.87 -0.17 -5.15
CA MET A 71 -15.25 -0.73 -6.45
C MET A 71 -16.02 0.26 -7.33
N ALA A 72 -16.70 1.24 -6.73
CA ALA A 72 -17.40 2.31 -7.43
C ALA A 72 -16.50 3.47 -7.87
N SER A 73 -15.19 3.47 -7.54
CA SER A 73 -14.29 4.54 -7.95
C SER A 73 -13.77 4.36 -9.38
N ASP A 74 -14.38 5.09 -10.33
CA ASP A 74 -13.89 5.39 -11.69
C ASP A 74 -12.83 6.52 -11.66
N GLU A 75 -11.86 6.69 -12.56
CA GLU A 75 -11.19 5.82 -13.54
C GLU A 75 -9.86 6.48 -14.01
N GLU A 76 -9.19 7.30 -13.18
CA GLU A 76 -7.91 7.93 -13.57
C GLU A 76 -6.72 7.31 -12.85
N LYS A 77 -6.03 6.43 -13.57
CA LYS A 77 -4.70 5.92 -13.18
C LYS A 77 -3.61 6.95 -13.51
N ASN A 78 -3.15 7.65 -12.49
CA ASN A 78 -2.02 8.59 -12.49
C ASN A 78 -0.73 8.02 -11.80
N GLN A 79 0.31 7.75 -12.59
CA GLN A 79 1.61 7.27 -12.09
C GLN A 79 2.30 8.22 -11.08
N GLU A 80 2.12 9.53 -11.21
CA GLU A 80 2.68 10.52 -10.28
C GLU A 80 2.10 10.37 -8.87
N ASN A 81 0.83 9.98 -8.77
CA ASN A 81 0.15 9.77 -7.48
C ASN A 81 0.69 8.56 -6.73
N LEU A 82 1.03 7.49 -7.47
CA LEU A 82 1.76 6.33 -6.93
C LEU A 82 3.13 6.75 -6.38
N GLU A 83 3.92 7.47 -7.18
CA GLU A 83 5.24 7.96 -6.76
C GLU A 83 5.14 8.88 -5.52
N ARG A 84 4.13 9.76 -5.46
CA ARG A 84 3.85 10.61 -4.29
C ARG A 84 3.52 9.80 -3.05
N PHE A 85 2.73 8.74 -3.18
CA PHE A 85 2.45 7.83 -2.07
C PHE A 85 3.73 7.14 -1.58
N TYR A 86 4.57 6.63 -2.48
CA TYR A 86 5.86 6.02 -2.12
C TYR A 86 6.80 7.02 -1.39
N LEU A 87 6.80 8.29 -1.81
CA LEU A 87 7.53 9.37 -1.13
C LEU A 87 6.91 9.78 0.22
N TYR A 88 5.59 9.71 0.37
CA TYR A 88 4.90 10.02 1.63
C TYR A 88 5.18 8.94 2.69
N VAL A 89 5.11 7.67 2.30
CA VAL A 89 5.50 6.54 3.16
C VAL A 89 6.96 6.69 3.61
N ASP A 90 7.86 7.07 2.69
CA ASP A 90 9.27 7.36 2.96
C ASP A 90 9.46 8.49 3.99
N ARG A 91 8.73 9.61 3.87
CA ARG A 91 8.85 10.76 4.81
C ARG A 91 8.19 10.53 6.17
N SER A 92 7.06 9.84 6.22
CA SER A 92 6.31 9.60 7.47
C SER A 92 7.03 8.66 8.44
N GLN A 93 8.12 8.02 8.00
CA GLN A 93 9.02 7.19 8.82
C GLN A 93 10.37 7.89 9.14
N GLY A 94 10.55 9.16 8.73
CA GLY A 94 11.60 10.07 9.22
C GLY A 94 13.01 9.92 8.62
N ALA A 95 13.27 10.57 7.48
CA ALA A 95 14.38 11.52 7.25
C ALA A 95 14.53 11.85 5.74
N LEU A 96 14.27 13.11 5.38
CA LEU A 96 14.69 13.68 4.10
C LEU A 96 16.22 13.59 3.97
N HIS A 97 16.74 12.87 2.97
CA HIS A 97 17.79 13.42 2.10
C HIS A 97 18.03 12.59 0.83
N GLN A 98 17.80 13.25 -0.31
CA GLN A 98 18.50 13.13 -1.60
C GLN A 98 18.97 11.72 -2.01
N ILE A 99 18.12 10.94 -2.68
CA ILE A 99 18.57 9.71 -3.34
C ILE A 99 18.14 9.74 -4.80
N LYS A 100 19.15 9.82 -5.68
CA LYS A 100 18.99 9.69 -7.13
C LYS A 100 18.63 8.24 -7.48
N PRO A 101 17.80 8.04 -8.51
CA PRO A 101 17.21 6.76 -8.84
C PRO A 101 18.27 5.89 -9.51
N ASN A 102 18.93 5.01 -8.77
CA ASN A 102 19.67 3.91 -9.39
C ASN A 102 19.50 2.64 -8.55
N SER A 103 18.48 1.88 -8.95
CA SER A 103 17.99 0.62 -8.42
C SER A 103 17.26 0.70 -7.07
N LEU A 104 15.92 0.83 -7.17
CA LEU A 104 14.93 0.67 -6.10
C LEU A 104 15.33 -0.43 -5.08
N LYS A 105 15.80 -1.59 -5.58
CA LYS A 105 16.23 -2.76 -4.79
C LYS A 105 17.38 -2.53 -3.81
N ALA A 106 18.36 -1.70 -4.14
CA ALA A 106 19.51 -1.44 -3.24
C ALA A 106 19.08 -0.53 -2.08
N TYR A 107 18.25 0.48 -2.39
CA TYR A 107 17.67 1.38 -1.41
C TYR A 107 16.76 0.65 -0.41
N PHE A 108 15.95 -0.32 -0.88
CA PHE A 108 15.11 -1.15 -0.02
C PHE A 108 15.89 -1.97 1.01
N ARG A 109 17.07 -2.47 0.66
CA ARG A 109 17.86 -3.33 1.54
C ARG A 109 18.44 -2.58 2.74
N ASP A 110 18.81 -1.32 2.54
CA ASP A 110 19.38 -0.49 3.59
C ASP A 110 18.29 0.20 4.43
N LEU A 111 17.14 0.54 3.82
CA LEU A 111 15.97 1.08 4.53
C LEU A 111 15.42 0.09 5.59
N VAL A 112 15.38 -1.20 5.26
CA VAL A 112 14.89 -2.25 6.18
C VAL A 112 15.77 -2.36 7.43
N LYS A 113 17.07 -2.07 7.35
CA LYS A 113 17.98 -2.12 8.50
C LYS A 113 17.79 -0.95 9.46
N THR A 114 17.32 0.20 8.97
CA THR A 114 17.22 1.42 9.76
C THR A 114 15.87 1.53 10.47
N VAL A 115 14.79 1.05 9.85
CA VAL A 115 13.42 1.08 10.41
C VAL A 115 13.21 0.07 11.56
N THR A 116 14.16 -0.84 11.80
CA THR A 116 14.09 -1.83 12.89
C THR A 116 14.77 -1.38 14.20
N ASN A 117 15.42 -0.20 14.23
CA ASN A 117 16.19 0.28 15.39
C ASN A 117 15.60 1.52 16.10
N ILE A 118 14.34 1.90 15.83
CA ILE A 118 13.73 3.14 16.38
C ILE A 118 12.68 2.85 17.49
N GLU A 119 12.56 1.60 17.95
CA GLU A 119 11.80 1.29 19.18
C GLU A 119 12.71 0.69 20.25
N GLU A 120 13.42 1.58 20.96
CA GLU A 120 13.68 1.54 22.42
C GLU A 120 13.54 2.95 23.01
#